data_AF-A0A3A8QWR4-F1
#
_entry.id   AF-A0A3A8QWR4-F1
#
_cell.length_a   1.000
_cell.length_b   1.000
_cell.length_c   1.000
_cell.angle_alpha   90.00
_cell.angle_beta   90.00
_cell.angle_gamma   90.00
#
_symmetry.space_group_name_H-M   'P 1'
#
loop_
_entity.id
_entity.type
_entity.pdbx_description
1 polymer ?
#
loop_
_entity_poly.entity_id
_entity_poly.type
_entity_poly.pdbx_seq_one_letter_code
_entity_poly.pdbx_strand_id
1 'polypeptide(L)'
;MPHRKLPPPGLATARDACALLWLLPLLFWLGCSGNIGPAGPTPNGGDAGCVEPPPADGSDAGVPADVLVPSRLLRRSALALRGEPPTDEEYAALEAAGTEAAQRAYVSAFVDRTLQEPTFYRTLFETARDWFNIPPVGPTADPPEYGLQQQRSIVRCPEGTPKAGAWKYFRDDKDACHGLKPDGTPAEERTLESWWAPGATTRLVGFAASVSPTGQTYDASGFPVTVNCATAGPVANCGCGPAAARCHADTGSYPGWEDYGLHSPQGQRRLVAEEPARLFAHLGWHDRPMTDLILGNYSVGPTRLQAAYVMQGLAGELTYLLEDDSWWRPSRFASAPVDPDHRQGDPTAWREYSVPARNPFFLEERDYRYDPRTQSTAMKGIPAAGMLTSLGFLSAYPRERVRGARALEMLACEELSPPQGQEFNEYKRDPGTEGTCQHCHRRLDPAAIHFKRFAKVGHGFEGHGATYPMPGVGKVWHWPARWRTGEYPYHSDPFSHWNRWYMPDTLLTPVTQAQADANPEAVFIDFLPAEQTLLGQTSDGTVGPLGFAKLIVASGSFDRCVVRHLHAQVMGRDIDPAKEAGYLEDQVARFISGGRKARPYIKALTQSDLFQRGR
;
A
#
# COMPACT_ATOMS: atom_id res chain seq x y z
N MET A 1 47.43 29.19 -13.73
CA MET A 1 46.83 29.58 -15.03
C MET A 1 45.30 29.70 -14.86
N PRO A 2 44.59 30.48 -15.69
CA PRO A 2 43.26 30.97 -15.35
C PRO A 2 42.08 30.08 -15.79
N HIS A 3 40.91 30.45 -15.26
CA HIS A 3 39.57 29.87 -15.42
C HIS A 3 39.19 29.17 -16.74
N ARG A 4 38.37 28.12 -16.59
CA ARG A 4 37.07 28.05 -17.29
C ARG A 4 35.94 27.82 -16.28
N LYS A 5 34.94 28.70 -16.28
CA LYS A 5 33.62 28.47 -15.67
C LYS A 5 32.72 27.86 -16.75
N LEU A 6 31.79 26.99 -16.36
CA LEU A 6 30.66 26.58 -17.22
C LEU A 6 29.41 27.39 -16.80
N PRO A 7 28.53 27.77 -17.74
CA PRO A 7 27.29 28.52 -17.46
C PRO A 7 26.14 27.60 -17.00
N PRO A 8 25.08 28.17 -16.37
CA PRO A 8 23.92 27.42 -15.88
C PRO A 8 22.94 27.01 -17.00
N PRO A 9 22.03 26.05 -16.75
CA PRO A 9 20.97 25.66 -17.69
C PRO A 9 19.86 26.73 -17.77
N GLY A 10 19.24 26.87 -18.94
CA GLY A 10 18.13 27.78 -19.21
C GLY A 10 16.98 27.11 -19.98
N LEU A 11 15.76 27.62 -19.82
CA LEU A 11 14.52 27.06 -20.38
C LEU A 11 14.10 27.78 -21.67
N ALA A 12 13.82 27.01 -22.73
CA ALA A 12 12.94 27.37 -23.86
C ALA A 12 12.55 26.05 -24.57
N THR A 13 11.31 25.54 -24.60
CA THR A 13 10.01 26.05 -25.11
C THR A 13 9.83 26.07 -26.63
N ALA A 14 9.45 24.89 -27.15
CA ALA A 14 8.32 24.67 -28.06
C ALA A 14 8.35 25.10 -29.55
N ARG A 15 7.49 24.37 -30.28
CA ARG A 15 6.79 24.64 -31.55
C ARG A 15 7.34 24.13 -32.90
N ASP A 16 6.34 23.65 -33.65
CA ASP A 16 6.17 23.50 -35.10
C ASP A 16 7.14 22.61 -35.92
N ALA A 17 6.77 22.03 -37.07
CA ALA A 17 5.56 21.29 -37.52
C ALA A 17 5.73 20.92 -39.01
N CYS A 18 5.03 19.88 -39.48
CA CYS A 18 4.73 19.54 -40.89
C CYS A 18 5.83 19.08 -41.88
N ALA A 19 5.60 17.86 -42.39
CA ALA A 19 5.52 17.47 -43.82
C ALA A 19 6.77 17.38 -44.73
N LEU A 20 7.04 16.14 -45.20
CA LEU A 20 7.17 15.70 -46.61
C LEU A 20 7.46 14.16 -46.59
N LEU A 21 6.66 13.20 -47.09
CA LEU A 21 5.94 12.91 -48.36
C LEU A 21 6.73 12.10 -49.42
N TRP A 22 6.37 10.80 -49.58
CA TRP A 22 6.60 9.85 -50.71
C TRP A 22 8.08 9.44 -50.99
N LEU A 23 8.42 8.23 -51.48
CA LEU A 23 7.78 7.36 -52.51
C LEU A 23 7.84 5.83 -52.24
N LEU A 24 7.05 5.09 -53.04
CA LEU A 24 6.90 3.62 -53.21
C LEU A 24 7.95 3.06 -54.25
N PRO A 25 8.02 1.75 -54.66
CA PRO A 25 6.97 0.71 -54.64
C PRO A 25 7.32 -0.82 -54.53
N LEU A 26 6.24 -1.63 -54.42
CA LEU A 26 5.95 -2.96 -55.05
C LEU A 26 6.90 -4.18 -54.97
N LEU A 27 6.31 -5.33 -54.57
CA LEU A 27 6.13 -6.50 -55.46
C LEU A 27 5.03 -7.49 -54.97
N PHE A 28 4.33 -8.15 -55.91
CA PHE A 28 3.29 -9.21 -55.72
C PHE A 28 3.95 -10.62 -55.74
N TRP A 29 3.30 -11.80 -55.52
CA TRP A 29 1.90 -12.30 -55.63
C TRP A 29 1.69 -13.50 -54.63
N LEU A 30 0.62 -14.31 -54.55
CA LEU A 30 -0.64 -14.52 -55.31
C LEU A 30 -1.85 -14.52 -54.33
N GLY A 31 -2.86 -15.41 -54.15
CA GLY A 31 -3.41 -16.62 -54.80
C GLY A 31 -3.97 -17.64 -53.77
N CYS A 32 -5.10 -18.37 -53.92
CA CYS A 32 -6.15 -18.39 -54.96
C CYS A 32 -7.53 -18.82 -54.39
N SER A 33 -8.63 -18.28 -54.98
CA SER A 33 -9.99 -18.88 -55.21
C SER A 33 -10.80 -19.54 -54.08
N GLY A 34 -12.13 -19.42 -53.98
CA GLY A 34 -13.19 -18.78 -54.80
C GLY A 34 -14.53 -18.84 -54.02
N ASN A 35 -15.73 -18.53 -54.52
CA ASN A 35 -16.26 -18.17 -55.85
C ASN A 35 -17.59 -17.38 -55.65
N ILE A 36 -18.11 -16.64 -56.65
CA ILE A 36 -19.35 -15.82 -56.52
C ILE A 36 -20.36 -16.13 -57.63
N GLY A 37 -21.66 -16.20 -57.25
CA GLY A 37 -22.82 -16.26 -58.15
C GLY A 37 -23.82 -15.10 -57.88
N PRO A 38 -24.72 -14.77 -58.83
CA PRO A 38 -25.37 -13.45 -58.90
C PRO A 38 -26.62 -13.25 -58.03
N ALA A 39 -27.01 -11.98 -57.86
CA ALA A 39 -28.05 -11.52 -56.94
C ALA A 39 -29.48 -11.48 -57.51
N GLY A 40 -30.45 -11.43 -56.59
CA GLY A 40 -31.87 -11.09 -56.83
C GLY A 40 -32.48 -10.40 -55.60
N PRO A 41 -33.54 -9.60 -55.74
CA PRO A 41 -34.10 -8.79 -54.65
C PRO A 41 -35.04 -9.57 -53.70
N THR A 42 -35.16 -9.09 -52.46
CA THR A 42 -36.01 -9.63 -51.39
C THR A 42 -37.50 -9.36 -51.60
N PRO A 43 -38.37 -10.17 -50.96
CA PRO A 43 -39.26 -9.56 -49.95
C PRO A 43 -39.45 -10.38 -48.65
N ASN A 44 -39.43 -9.65 -47.53
CA ASN A 44 -40.01 -9.88 -46.20
C ASN A 44 -40.56 -11.27 -45.78
N GLY A 45 -40.05 -11.75 -44.64
CA GLY A 45 -40.90 -12.19 -43.52
C GLY A 45 -41.15 -13.71 -43.36
N GLY A 46 -40.40 -14.35 -42.46
CA GLY A 46 -40.63 -15.71 -41.97
C GLY A 46 -39.54 -16.15 -41.01
N ASP A 47 -39.90 -16.86 -39.95
CA ASP A 47 -38.96 -17.23 -38.88
C ASP A 47 -37.87 -18.21 -39.34
N ALA A 48 -36.63 -17.92 -38.93
CA ALA A 48 -35.57 -18.89 -38.80
C ALA A 48 -35.11 -18.86 -37.33
N GLY A 49 -35.86 -19.55 -36.47
CA GLY A 49 -35.56 -19.60 -35.05
C GLY A 49 -34.18 -20.20 -34.79
N CYS A 50 -33.29 -19.42 -34.19
CA CYS A 50 -32.06 -19.95 -33.62
C CYS A 50 -32.45 -20.94 -32.50
N VAL A 51 -32.39 -22.23 -32.80
CA VAL A 51 -32.37 -23.27 -31.77
C VAL A 51 -31.07 -23.05 -31.00
N GLU A 52 -31.17 -22.49 -29.79
CA GLU A 52 -30.04 -22.50 -28.87
C GLU A 52 -29.60 -23.96 -28.71
N PRO A 53 -28.28 -24.25 -28.79
CA PRO A 53 -27.81 -25.56 -28.37
C PRO A 53 -28.27 -25.78 -26.93
N PRO A 54 -28.75 -26.98 -26.55
CA PRO A 54 -29.11 -27.24 -25.16
C PRO A 54 -27.91 -26.88 -24.27
N PRO A 55 -28.14 -26.28 -23.09
CA PRO A 55 -27.05 -25.83 -22.22
C PRO A 55 -26.12 -27.00 -21.98
N ALA A 56 -24.84 -26.82 -22.30
CA ALA A 56 -23.81 -27.83 -22.06
C ALA A 56 -23.86 -28.20 -20.58
N ASP A 57 -24.16 -29.47 -20.31
CA ASP A 57 -24.38 -29.95 -18.97
C ASP A 57 -23.05 -29.89 -18.19
N GLY A 58 -23.07 -29.25 -17.01
CA GLY A 58 -21.89 -29.09 -16.16
C GLY A 58 -21.30 -30.41 -15.65
N SER A 59 -21.93 -31.54 -15.98
CA SER A 59 -21.46 -32.91 -15.81
C SER A 59 -20.32 -33.29 -16.78
N ASP A 60 -19.14 -32.72 -16.52
CA ASP A 60 -17.83 -33.39 -16.68
C ASP A 60 -17.75 -34.41 -17.85
N ALA A 61 -17.76 -33.89 -19.08
CA ALA A 61 -18.10 -34.64 -20.29
C ALA A 61 -17.15 -35.80 -20.64
N GLY A 62 -17.40 -36.99 -20.06
CA GLY A 62 -17.09 -38.30 -20.63
C GLY A 62 -15.62 -38.73 -20.74
N VAL A 63 -14.65 -37.89 -20.38
CA VAL A 63 -13.22 -38.25 -20.38
C VAL A 63 -12.90 -39.18 -19.21
N PRO A 64 -12.16 -40.30 -19.41
CA PRO A 64 -11.77 -41.22 -18.34
C PRO A 64 -11.11 -40.53 -17.15
N ALA A 65 -11.42 -41.04 -15.95
CA ALA A 65 -10.97 -40.48 -14.68
C ALA A 65 -9.53 -40.91 -14.32
N ASP A 66 -8.55 -40.45 -15.12
CA ASP A 66 -7.12 -40.57 -14.82
C ASP A 66 -6.74 -39.65 -13.63
N VAL A 67 -7.13 -40.06 -12.43
CA VAL A 67 -6.66 -39.47 -11.17
C VAL A 67 -5.13 -39.61 -11.14
N LEU A 68 -4.43 -38.51 -10.84
CA LEU A 68 -2.98 -38.47 -10.83
C LEU A 68 -2.41 -39.57 -9.92
N VAL A 69 -1.44 -40.32 -10.45
CA VAL A 69 -0.62 -41.25 -9.66
C VAL A 69 0.07 -40.48 -8.52
N PRO A 70 0.30 -41.09 -7.34
CA PRO A 70 0.70 -40.36 -6.15
C PRO A 70 1.97 -39.51 -6.29
N SER A 71 2.94 -39.91 -7.13
CA SER A 71 4.16 -39.12 -7.40
C SER A 71 3.88 -37.83 -8.18
N ARG A 72 2.94 -37.85 -9.13
CA ARG A 72 2.49 -36.65 -9.85
C ARG A 72 1.63 -35.75 -8.95
N LEU A 73 0.83 -36.35 -8.06
CA LEU A 73 0.04 -35.61 -7.08
C LEU A 73 0.95 -34.92 -6.05
N LEU A 74 1.95 -35.63 -5.48
CA LEU A 74 2.98 -35.06 -4.61
C LEU A 74 3.69 -33.88 -5.28
N ARG A 75 4.07 -34.02 -6.56
CA ARG A 75 4.68 -32.92 -7.33
C ARG A 75 3.76 -31.71 -7.49
N ARG A 76 2.46 -31.90 -7.77
CA ARG A 76 1.50 -30.80 -7.85
C ARG A 76 1.30 -30.13 -6.49
N SER A 77 1.19 -30.91 -5.41
CA SER A 77 1.09 -30.39 -4.02
C SER A 77 2.31 -29.59 -3.60
N ALA A 78 3.52 -30.05 -3.89
CA ALA A 78 4.75 -29.33 -3.55
C ALA A 78 4.84 -27.99 -4.31
N LEU A 79 4.61 -28.00 -5.63
CA LEU A 79 4.63 -26.78 -6.43
C LEU A 79 3.55 -25.77 -5.99
N ALA A 80 2.34 -26.22 -5.66
CA ALA A 80 1.25 -25.35 -5.19
C ALA A 80 1.48 -24.75 -3.79
N LEU A 81 2.12 -25.49 -2.87
CA LEU A 81 2.25 -25.10 -1.46
C LEU A 81 3.59 -24.45 -1.10
N ARG A 82 4.67 -24.76 -1.84
CA ARG A 82 6.01 -24.19 -1.61
C ARG A 82 6.69 -23.60 -2.84
N GLY A 83 6.13 -23.73 -4.04
CA GLY A 83 6.75 -23.28 -5.30
C GLY A 83 7.88 -24.18 -5.84
N GLU A 84 8.29 -25.20 -5.07
CA GLU A 84 9.43 -26.07 -5.35
C GLU A 84 8.99 -27.53 -5.56
N PRO A 85 9.66 -28.30 -6.45
CA PRO A 85 9.35 -29.71 -6.64
C PRO A 85 9.70 -30.57 -5.39
N PRO A 86 9.15 -31.79 -5.26
CA PRO A 86 9.53 -32.74 -4.21
C PRO A 86 11.01 -33.11 -4.26
N THR A 87 11.62 -33.34 -3.10
CA THR A 87 13.00 -33.82 -2.99
C THR A 87 13.10 -35.33 -3.28
N ASP A 88 14.30 -35.81 -3.55
CA ASP A 88 14.56 -37.25 -3.75
C ASP A 88 14.18 -38.07 -2.50
N GLU A 89 14.37 -37.52 -1.29
CA GLU A 89 13.93 -38.13 -0.04
C GLU A 89 12.40 -38.20 0.10
N GLU A 90 11.67 -37.18 -0.39
CA GLU A 90 10.21 -37.17 -0.39
C GLU A 90 9.62 -38.17 -1.40
N TYR A 91 10.25 -38.34 -2.57
CA TYR A 91 9.88 -39.41 -3.50
C TYR A 91 10.22 -40.80 -2.94
N ALA A 92 11.41 -40.98 -2.33
CA ALA A 92 11.78 -42.26 -1.73
C ALA A 92 10.86 -42.64 -0.56
N ALA A 93 10.44 -41.67 0.27
CA ALA A 93 9.49 -41.88 1.35
C ALA A 93 8.06 -42.18 0.84
N LEU A 94 7.65 -41.58 -0.28
CA LEU A 94 6.41 -41.94 -0.97
C LEU A 94 6.49 -43.39 -1.49
N GLU A 95 7.55 -43.77 -2.19
CA GLU A 95 7.72 -45.14 -2.71
C GLU A 95 7.74 -46.18 -1.57
N ALA A 96 8.42 -45.87 -0.46
CA ALA A 96 8.47 -46.71 0.74
C ALA A 96 7.11 -46.90 1.45
N ALA A 97 6.11 -46.04 1.20
CA ALA A 97 4.74 -46.26 1.69
C ALA A 97 4.03 -47.43 0.98
N GLY A 98 4.55 -47.90 -0.15
CA GLY A 98 4.12 -49.14 -0.81
C GLY A 98 2.78 -49.01 -1.56
N THR A 99 1.67 -49.27 -0.87
CA THR A 99 0.35 -49.34 -1.53
C THR A 99 -0.14 -47.96 -1.97
N GLU A 100 -0.87 -47.86 -3.08
CA GLU A 100 -1.38 -46.58 -3.60
C GLU A 100 -2.22 -45.81 -2.54
N ALA A 101 -3.01 -46.53 -1.72
CA ALA A 101 -3.76 -45.93 -0.62
C ALA A 101 -2.85 -45.29 0.44
N ALA A 102 -1.76 -45.97 0.83
CA ALA A 102 -0.76 -45.43 1.75
C ALA A 102 0.04 -44.28 1.12
N GLN A 103 0.33 -44.34 -0.18
CA GLN A 103 0.95 -43.25 -0.94
C GLN A 103 0.04 -42.01 -1.01
N ARG A 104 -1.26 -42.16 -1.26
CA ARG A 104 -2.22 -41.04 -1.21
C ARG A 104 -2.36 -40.48 0.21
N ALA A 105 -2.32 -41.32 1.24
CA ALA A 105 -2.27 -40.88 2.63
C ALA A 105 -0.99 -40.08 2.94
N TYR A 106 0.18 -40.51 2.42
CA TYR A 106 1.43 -39.75 2.51
C TYR A 106 1.31 -38.37 1.86
N VAL A 107 0.71 -38.24 0.66
CA VAL A 107 0.52 -36.93 0.02
C VAL A 107 -0.43 -36.03 0.82
N SER A 108 -1.47 -36.58 1.44
CA SER A 108 -2.35 -35.82 2.35
C SER A 108 -1.60 -35.34 3.60
N ALA A 109 -0.76 -36.19 4.19
CA ALA A 109 0.09 -35.83 5.33
C ALA A 109 1.22 -34.83 4.96
N PHE A 110 1.71 -34.88 3.72
CA PHE A 110 2.61 -33.87 3.16
C PHE A 110 1.92 -32.49 3.11
N VAL A 111 0.71 -32.41 2.55
CA VAL A 111 -0.09 -31.17 2.51
C VAL A 111 -0.27 -30.61 3.93
N ASP A 112 -0.71 -31.44 4.87
CA ASP A 112 -0.99 -31.01 6.25
C ASP A 112 0.25 -30.56 7.03
N ARG A 113 1.43 -31.11 6.69
CA ARG A 113 2.71 -30.68 7.24
C ARG A 113 3.19 -29.38 6.60
N THR A 114 3.22 -29.28 5.27
CA THR A 114 3.75 -28.11 4.56
C THR A 114 2.94 -26.84 4.83
N LEU A 115 1.63 -26.94 5.07
CA LEU A 115 0.80 -25.81 5.53
C LEU A 115 1.21 -25.25 6.93
N GLN A 116 2.06 -25.98 7.67
CA GLN A 116 2.64 -25.62 8.96
C GLN A 116 4.16 -25.37 8.89
N GLU A 117 4.76 -25.40 7.69
CA GLU A 117 6.19 -25.10 7.48
C GLU A 117 6.37 -23.61 7.11
N PRO A 118 7.44 -22.91 7.56
CA PRO A 118 7.65 -21.48 7.26
C PRO A 118 7.67 -21.16 5.76
N THR A 119 8.03 -22.12 4.90
CA THR A 119 8.00 -21.95 3.45
C THR A 119 6.60 -21.61 2.93
N PHE A 120 5.52 -22.14 3.52
CA PHE A 120 4.15 -21.79 3.12
C PHE A 120 3.82 -20.32 3.40
N TYR A 121 4.27 -19.76 4.54
CA TYR A 121 4.17 -18.32 4.80
C TYR A 121 4.93 -17.49 3.75
N ARG A 122 6.13 -17.95 3.35
CA ARG A 122 6.92 -17.28 2.30
C ARG A 122 6.24 -17.35 0.93
N THR A 123 5.64 -18.47 0.56
CA THR A 123 4.86 -18.62 -0.69
C THR A 123 3.60 -17.75 -0.70
N LEU A 124 2.89 -17.61 0.43
CA LEU A 124 1.79 -16.64 0.56
C LEU A 124 2.28 -15.19 0.44
N PHE A 125 3.40 -14.85 1.07
CA PHE A 125 4.00 -13.51 0.99
C PHE A 125 4.40 -13.15 -0.45
N GLU A 126 5.06 -14.06 -1.16
CA GLU A 126 5.46 -13.85 -2.55
C GLU A 126 4.25 -13.72 -3.48
N THR A 127 3.25 -14.60 -3.34
CA THR A 127 1.98 -14.53 -4.09
C THR A 127 1.26 -13.18 -3.87
N ALA A 128 1.22 -12.70 -2.62
CA ALA A 128 0.62 -11.41 -2.28
C ALA A 128 1.47 -10.22 -2.73
N ARG A 129 2.80 -10.34 -2.78
CA ARG A 129 3.71 -9.30 -3.28
C ARG A 129 3.51 -9.10 -4.78
N ASP A 130 3.42 -10.18 -5.54
CA ASP A 130 3.22 -10.14 -6.99
C ASP A 130 1.79 -9.70 -7.35
N TRP A 131 0.78 -10.12 -6.57
CA TRP A 131 -0.61 -9.66 -6.73
C TRP A 131 -0.79 -8.18 -6.41
N PHE A 132 -0.38 -7.72 -5.21
CA PHE A 132 -0.59 -6.33 -4.81
C PHE A 132 0.38 -5.36 -5.48
N ASN A 133 1.57 -5.81 -5.88
CA ASN A 133 2.57 -5.05 -6.65
C ASN A 133 2.72 -3.58 -6.21
N ILE A 134 2.87 -3.38 -4.90
CA ILE A 134 2.92 -2.06 -4.28
C ILE A 134 4.26 -1.39 -4.64
N PRO A 135 4.28 -0.31 -5.43
CA PRO A 135 5.54 0.28 -5.87
C PRO A 135 6.25 0.96 -4.69
N PRO A 136 7.57 0.75 -4.51
CA PRO A 136 8.29 1.36 -3.41
C PRO A 136 8.26 2.89 -3.46
N VAL A 137 7.70 3.50 -2.40
CA VAL A 137 7.49 4.95 -2.21
C VAL A 137 8.64 5.76 -2.80
N GLY A 138 8.33 6.70 -3.69
CA GLY A 138 9.34 7.47 -4.43
C GLY A 138 10.28 8.31 -3.53
N PRO A 139 11.48 8.65 -4.01
CA PRO A 139 12.34 9.61 -3.32
C PRO A 139 11.65 10.97 -3.18
N THR A 140 12.03 11.74 -2.17
CA THR A 140 11.47 13.08 -1.93
C THR A 140 12.32 14.22 -2.46
N ALA A 141 13.60 13.97 -2.78
CA ALA A 141 14.50 14.85 -3.52
C ALA A 141 15.44 13.95 -4.36
N ASP A 142 16.70 14.36 -4.60
CA ASP A 142 17.68 13.48 -5.26
C ASP A 142 17.98 12.24 -4.37
N PRO A 143 18.03 11.02 -4.94
CA PRO A 143 18.36 9.81 -4.17
C PRO A 143 19.70 9.92 -3.40
N PRO A 144 19.76 9.46 -2.13
CA PRO A 144 18.79 8.59 -1.46
C PRO A 144 17.65 9.31 -0.71
N GLU A 145 17.39 10.59 -0.94
CA GLU A 145 16.51 11.35 -0.05
C GLU A 145 15.09 10.79 0.08
N TYR A 146 14.74 10.41 1.31
CA TYR A 146 13.54 9.63 1.64
C TYR A 146 12.80 10.27 2.82
N GLY A 147 11.50 10.54 2.62
CA GLY A 147 10.74 11.38 3.54
C GLY A 147 9.83 10.67 4.55
N LEU A 148 9.40 9.43 4.29
CA LEU A 148 8.37 8.76 5.11
C LEU A 148 8.86 8.43 6.53
N GLN A 149 10.18 8.28 6.67
CA GLN A 149 10.94 8.14 7.91
C GLN A 149 10.55 9.20 8.95
N GLN A 150 10.42 10.47 8.54
CA GLN A 150 10.04 11.63 9.38
C GLN A 150 10.91 11.81 10.65
N GLN A 151 12.08 11.14 10.70
CA GLN A 151 13.09 11.20 11.76
C GLN A 151 14.39 11.68 11.15
N ARG A 152 15.12 12.58 11.82
CA ARG A 152 16.40 13.08 11.29
C ARG A 152 17.51 12.05 11.49
N SER A 153 18.27 11.76 10.44
CA SER A 153 19.39 10.83 10.53
C SER A 153 20.51 11.36 11.44
N ILE A 154 20.96 10.49 12.35
CA ILE A 154 22.14 10.67 13.19
C ILE A 154 23.19 9.64 12.81
N VAL A 155 24.46 10.01 12.93
CA VAL A 155 25.62 9.17 12.60
C VAL A 155 26.58 9.08 13.79
N ARG A 156 27.41 8.03 13.82
CA ARG A 156 28.46 7.88 14.83
C ARG A 156 29.62 8.83 14.59
N CYS A 157 30.15 9.39 15.67
CA CYS A 157 31.44 10.08 15.67
C CYS A 157 32.58 9.08 15.42
N PRO A 158 33.49 9.39 14.48
CA PRO A 158 34.54 8.46 14.06
C PRO A 158 35.61 8.25 15.14
N GLU A 159 36.38 7.18 14.99
CA GLU A 159 37.54 6.89 15.83
C GLU A 159 38.57 8.03 15.79
N GLY A 160 39.37 8.14 16.85
CA GLY A 160 40.31 9.25 17.04
C GLY A 160 39.67 10.58 17.48
N THR A 161 38.34 10.71 17.46
CA THR A 161 37.67 11.90 18.02
C THR A 161 37.40 11.79 19.53
N PRO A 162 37.44 12.90 20.30
CA PRO A 162 37.11 12.90 21.74
C PRO A 162 35.76 12.28 22.11
N LYS A 163 34.81 12.24 21.16
CA LYS A 163 33.47 11.67 21.34
C LYS A 163 33.22 10.43 20.46
N ALA A 164 34.28 9.71 20.06
CA ALA A 164 34.18 8.49 19.27
C ALA A 164 33.07 7.54 19.77
N GLY A 165 32.31 6.99 18.83
CA GLY A 165 31.17 6.10 19.11
C GLY A 165 29.90 6.76 19.68
N ALA A 166 29.93 8.05 20.05
CA ALA A 166 28.71 8.82 20.31
C ALA A 166 27.96 9.11 19.01
N TRP A 167 26.66 9.39 19.09
CA TRP A 167 25.84 9.78 17.94
C TRP A 167 25.58 11.29 17.92
N LYS A 168 25.62 11.89 16.72
CA LYS A 168 25.29 13.30 16.48
C LYS A 168 24.45 13.47 15.21
N TYR A 169 23.87 14.65 14.96
CA TYR A 169 23.30 14.92 13.63
C TYR A 169 24.38 14.88 12.56
N PHE A 170 24.03 14.37 11.37
CA PHE A 170 24.98 14.31 10.25
C PHE A 170 25.47 15.71 9.85
N ARG A 171 24.54 16.58 9.42
CA ARG A 171 24.77 18.01 9.14
C ARG A 171 24.55 18.90 10.36
N ASP A 172 24.93 20.17 10.21
CA ASP A 172 24.86 21.31 11.15
C ASP A 172 25.72 21.17 12.42
N ASP A 173 25.86 19.94 12.93
CA ASP A 173 26.54 19.60 14.16
C ASP A 173 27.97 19.11 13.87
N LYS A 174 28.77 19.93 13.18
CA LYS A 174 30.12 19.54 12.71
C LYS A 174 31.12 19.29 13.85
N ASP A 175 31.10 20.14 14.87
CA ASP A 175 32.16 20.19 15.90
C ASP A 175 31.87 19.28 17.12
N ALA A 176 30.68 18.70 17.21
CA ALA A 176 30.25 17.87 18.34
C ALA A 176 31.11 16.63 18.59
N CYS A 177 31.75 16.05 17.56
CA CYS A 177 32.68 14.93 17.77
C CYS A 177 33.96 15.34 18.54
N HIS A 178 34.30 16.64 18.52
CA HIS A 178 35.36 17.22 19.34
C HIS A 178 34.86 17.69 20.71
N GLY A 179 33.56 17.54 21.00
CA GLY A 179 32.92 17.98 22.23
C GLY A 179 32.59 19.47 22.27
N LEU A 180 32.44 20.12 21.11
CA LEU A 180 32.20 21.56 20.98
C LEU A 180 30.91 21.88 20.20
N LYS A 181 30.27 22.99 20.54
CA LYS A 181 29.22 23.65 19.76
C LYS A 181 29.83 24.57 18.68
N PRO A 182 29.05 25.04 17.68
CA PRO A 182 29.55 25.96 16.65
C PRO A 182 30.09 27.32 17.15
N ASP A 183 29.81 27.69 18.41
CA ASP A 183 30.33 28.89 19.09
C ASP A 183 31.62 28.63 19.91
N GLY A 184 32.11 27.39 19.92
CA GLY A 184 33.29 26.97 20.69
C GLY A 184 33.01 26.63 22.16
N THR A 185 31.76 26.72 22.64
CA THR A 185 31.39 26.24 23.98
C THR A 185 31.24 24.71 24.01
N PRO A 186 31.23 24.06 25.20
CA PRO A 186 31.08 22.60 25.28
C PRO A 186 29.76 22.09 24.66
N ALA A 187 29.86 21.02 23.86
CA ALA A 187 28.72 20.29 23.34
C ALA A 187 27.90 19.66 24.48
N GLU A 188 26.58 19.61 24.30
CA GLU A 188 25.71 18.84 25.18
C GLU A 188 25.95 17.33 24.97
N GLU A 189 25.90 16.55 26.05
CA GLU A 189 25.99 15.09 26.02
C GLU A 189 24.81 14.50 26.79
N ARG A 190 24.21 13.44 26.24
CA ARG A 190 23.09 12.75 26.88
C ARG A 190 23.20 11.25 26.69
N THR A 191 23.03 10.52 27.78
CA THR A 191 23.06 9.06 27.79
C THR A 191 21.63 8.54 28.01
N LEU A 192 21.16 7.64 27.14
CA LEU A 192 19.82 7.07 27.19
C LEU A 192 19.77 5.67 26.58
N GLU A 193 18.69 4.93 26.84
CA GLU A 193 18.30 3.79 26.02
C GLU A 193 17.55 4.33 24.78
N SER A 194 17.94 3.88 23.59
CA SER A 194 17.41 4.38 22.31
C SER A 194 16.54 3.35 21.61
N TRP A 195 15.49 3.79 20.90
CA TRP A 195 14.48 2.89 20.31
C TRP A 195 15.03 1.82 19.34
N TRP A 196 16.15 2.11 18.64
CA TRP A 196 16.83 1.19 17.74
C TRP A 196 17.80 0.21 18.43
N ALA A 197 18.05 0.38 19.73
CA ALA A 197 18.96 -0.45 20.51
C ALA A 197 18.41 -0.72 21.93
N PRO A 198 17.27 -1.45 22.07
CA PRO A 198 16.68 -1.77 23.37
C PRO A 198 17.65 -2.56 24.26
N GLY A 199 17.64 -2.28 25.56
CA GLY A 199 18.57 -2.87 26.54
C GLY A 199 20.02 -2.36 26.45
N ALA A 200 20.36 -1.55 25.45
CA ALA A 200 21.70 -0.98 25.28
C ALA A 200 21.74 0.51 25.63
N THR A 201 22.91 0.99 26.03
CA THR A 201 23.15 2.40 26.37
C THR A 201 23.72 3.17 25.18
N THR A 202 22.99 4.18 24.73
CA THR A 202 23.36 5.09 23.64
C THR A 202 23.82 6.44 24.21
N ARG A 203 24.99 6.91 23.78
CA ARG A 203 25.46 8.29 24.03
C ARG A 203 25.16 9.17 22.82
N LEU A 204 24.36 10.21 23.02
CA LEU A 204 24.16 11.31 22.09
C LEU A 204 25.13 12.46 22.44
N VAL A 205 25.54 13.25 21.44
CA VAL A 205 26.34 14.46 21.62
C VAL A 205 25.88 15.58 20.67
N GLY A 206 26.12 16.82 21.05
CA GLY A 206 25.78 18.01 20.27
C GLY A 206 24.28 18.31 20.27
N PHE A 207 23.77 18.81 19.15
CA PHE A 207 22.35 19.13 19.00
C PHE A 207 21.46 17.88 19.13
N ALA A 208 21.94 16.70 18.76
CA ALA A 208 21.19 15.45 18.94
C ALA A 208 20.90 15.14 20.42
N ALA A 209 21.80 15.55 21.33
CA ALA A 209 21.64 15.40 22.79
C ALA A 209 20.67 16.42 23.42
N SER A 210 20.33 17.49 22.70
CA SER A 210 19.57 18.64 23.22
C SER A 210 18.26 18.24 23.89
N VAL A 211 18.04 18.83 25.07
CA VAL A 211 16.78 18.75 25.83
C VAL A 211 16.09 20.12 25.93
N SER A 212 16.52 21.09 25.12
CA SER A 212 15.89 22.41 25.08
C SER A 212 14.43 22.31 24.62
N PRO A 213 13.47 22.98 25.29
CA PRO A 213 12.10 23.07 24.81
C PRO A 213 11.98 23.93 23.54
N THR A 214 12.99 24.75 23.23
CA THR A 214 13.02 25.64 22.06
C THR A 214 14.28 25.48 21.23
N GLY A 215 14.13 25.62 19.91
CA GLY A 215 15.22 25.62 18.93
C GLY A 215 15.15 26.85 18.03
N GLN A 216 16.18 27.06 17.19
CA GLN A 216 16.25 28.17 16.23
C GLN A 216 16.37 27.63 14.80
N THR A 217 15.34 27.86 13.97
CA THR A 217 15.39 27.64 12.51
C THR A 217 15.42 28.98 11.77
N TYR A 218 15.35 28.97 10.45
CA TYR A 218 15.16 30.16 9.63
C TYR A 218 13.79 30.11 8.93
N ASP A 219 13.18 31.27 8.70
CA ASP A 219 11.98 31.42 7.88
C ASP A 219 12.30 31.44 6.37
N ALA A 220 11.26 31.55 5.54
CA ALA A 220 11.39 31.60 4.08
C ALA A 220 12.09 32.88 3.55
N SER A 221 12.34 33.87 4.40
CA SER A 221 13.13 35.08 4.10
C SER A 221 14.55 35.04 4.69
N GLY A 222 14.91 33.95 5.39
CA GLY A 222 16.23 33.77 6.01
C GLY A 222 16.38 34.41 7.39
N PHE A 223 15.30 34.87 8.03
CA PHE A 223 15.37 35.39 9.39
C PHE A 223 15.30 34.26 10.43
N PRO A 224 16.08 34.31 11.52
CA PRO A 224 16.03 33.29 12.56
C PRO A 224 14.70 33.36 13.34
N VAL A 225 14.04 32.22 13.47
CA VAL A 225 12.76 32.08 14.17
C VAL A 225 12.81 30.94 15.19
N THR A 226 12.31 31.22 16.40
CA THR A 226 12.29 30.26 17.51
C THR A 226 11.12 29.30 17.37
N VAL A 227 11.40 28.00 17.48
CA VAL A 227 10.42 26.91 17.35
C VAL A 227 10.30 26.11 18.64
N ASN A 228 9.12 25.55 18.91
CA ASN A 228 8.89 24.64 20.03
C ASN A 228 9.31 23.20 19.62
N CYS A 229 10.33 22.65 20.28
CA CYS A 229 10.87 21.33 19.94
C CYS A 229 9.91 20.17 20.26
N ALA A 230 8.89 20.40 21.09
CA ALA A 230 7.83 19.41 21.31
C ALA A 230 6.96 19.20 20.06
N THR A 231 6.76 20.22 19.21
CA THR A 231 5.87 20.15 18.03
C THR A 231 6.60 20.24 16.70
N ALA A 232 7.67 21.04 16.59
CA ALA A 232 8.41 21.27 15.33
C ALA A 232 9.24 20.06 14.84
N GLY A 233 9.41 19.01 15.64
CA GLY A 233 10.21 17.85 15.28
C GLY A 233 11.72 18.10 15.35
N PRO A 234 12.55 17.25 14.68
CA PRO A 234 14.02 17.35 14.70
C PRO A 234 14.58 18.45 13.77
N VAL A 235 13.79 19.49 13.50
CA VAL A 235 14.17 20.71 12.79
C VAL A 235 15.08 21.54 13.72
N ALA A 236 15.82 22.51 13.17
CA ALA A 236 16.71 23.38 13.96
C ALA A 236 17.78 22.58 14.74
N ASN A 237 18.10 23.04 15.94
CA ASN A 237 18.88 22.39 16.98
C ASN A 237 17.99 21.71 18.06
N CYS A 238 16.74 21.36 17.72
CA CYS A 238 15.92 20.50 18.55
C CYS A 238 16.49 19.08 18.56
N GLY A 239 16.69 18.49 19.74
CA GLY A 239 17.31 17.18 19.89
C GLY A 239 16.38 16.00 19.66
N CYS A 240 16.92 14.78 19.82
CA CYS A 240 16.23 13.53 19.49
C CYS A 240 15.03 13.18 20.39
N GLY A 241 14.80 13.92 21.48
CA GLY A 241 13.70 13.67 22.42
C GLY A 241 13.92 12.48 23.37
N PRO A 242 12.87 12.03 24.09
CA PRO A 242 12.87 10.77 24.86
C PRO A 242 13.12 9.58 23.93
N ALA A 243 13.80 8.53 24.44
CA ALA A 243 14.22 7.33 23.69
C ALA A 243 14.94 7.59 22.34
N ALA A 244 15.41 8.82 22.11
CA ALA A 244 15.83 9.34 20.81
C ALA A 244 14.78 9.18 19.68
N ALA A 245 13.48 9.15 20.01
CA ALA A 245 12.37 8.84 19.11
C ALA A 245 12.28 9.72 17.84
N ARG A 246 12.77 10.97 17.87
CA ARG A 246 12.78 11.87 16.71
C ARG A 246 13.96 11.66 15.74
N CYS A 247 14.84 10.70 16.02
CA CYS A 247 16.07 10.45 15.26
C CYS A 247 16.16 9.01 14.75
N HIS A 248 16.80 8.84 13.59
CA HIS A 248 17.11 7.53 13.00
C HIS A 248 18.62 7.28 13.09
N ALA A 249 19.02 6.17 13.70
CA ALA A 249 20.42 5.75 13.75
C ALA A 249 20.87 5.16 12.42
N ASP A 250 21.55 5.96 11.62
CA ASP A 250 22.01 5.58 10.30
C ASP A 250 23.37 4.86 10.39
N THR A 251 23.46 3.66 9.81
CA THR A 251 24.71 2.88 9.81
C THR A 251 25.46 2.94 8.48
N GLY A 252 24.92 3.64 7.49
CA GLY A 252 25.50 3.77 6.16
C GLY A 252 26.68 4.75 6.07
N SER A 253 27.35 4.73 4.92
CA SER A 253 28.39 5.72 4.55
C SER A 253 27.83 7.07 4.08
N TYR A 254 26.53 7.12 3.75
CA TYR A 254 25.78 8.34 3.43
C TYR A 254 24.35 8.19 3.98
N PRO A 255 23.78 9.19 4.68
CA PRO A 255 22.48 9.07 5.33
C PRO A 255 21.30 8.78 4.39
N GLY A 256 20.31 8.06 4.89
CA GLY A 256 19.09 7.68 4.16
C GLY A 256 19.30 6.55 3.16
N TRP A 257 20.54 6.19 2.79
CA TRP A 257 20.79 5.13 1.82
C TRP A 257 20.35 3.75 2.32
N GLU A 258 20.51 3.48 3.63
CA GLU A 258 20.06 2.23 4.27
C GLU A 258 18.54 2.05 4.17
N ASP A 259 17.78 3.14 4.34
CA ASP A 259 16.32 3.13 4.31
C ASP A 259 15.73 3.28 2.90
N TYR A 260 16.42 3.94 1.97
CA TYR A 260 16.01 4.10 0.56
C TYR A 260 16.35 2.89 -0.33
N GLY A 261 17.38 2.13 0.01
CA GLY A 261 17.90 1.03 -0.80
C GLY A 261 17.04 -0.24 -0.71
N LEU A 262 16.36 -0.63 -1.79
CA LEU A 262 15.49 -1.82 -1.83
C LEU A 262 16.20 -3.16 -1.60
N HIS A 263 17.54 -3.19 -1.71
CA HIS A 263 18.37 -4.34 -1.35
C HIS A 263 18.52 -4.50 0.17
N SER A 264 18.34 -3.43 0.95
CA SER A 264 18.37 -3.45 2.42
C SER A 264 17.13 -4.19 2.95
N PRO A 265 17.27 -5.34 3.64
CA PRO A 265 16.11 -6.07 4.16
C PRO A 265 15.35 -5.29 5.24
N GLN A 266 16.06 -4.42 5.96
CA GLN A 266 15.52 -3.57 7.03
C GLN A 266 15.33 -2.11 6.57
N GLY A 267 15.53 -1.79 5.29
CA GLY A 267 15.38 -0.42 4.80
C GLY A 267 13.91 -0.02 4.77
N GLN A 268 13.52 1.06 5.46
CA GLN A 268 12.11 1.40 5.68
C GLN A 268 11.30 1.52 4.39
N ARG A 269 11.89 2.00 3.28
CA ARG A 269 11.22 2.05 1.96
C ARG A 269 10.81 0.67 1.44
N ARG A 270 11.63 -0.36 1.69
CA ARG A 270 11.27 -1.76 1.40
C ARG A 270 10.21 -2.24 2.37
N LEU A 271 10.39 -1.99 3.66
CA LEU A 271 9.47 -2.45 4.71
C LEU A 271 8.02 -1.95 4.46
N VAL A 272 7.82 -0.66 4.17
CA VAL A 272 6.46 -0.16 3.91
C VAL A 272 5.86 -0.70 2.60
N ALA A 273 6.69 -1.07 1.61
CA ALA A 273 6.20 -1.68 0.37
C ALA A 273 5.80 -3.16 0.56
N GLU A 274 6.52 -3.90 1.41
CA GLU A 274 6.17 -5.29 1.76
C GLU A 274 4.98 -5.39 2.72
N GLU A 275 4.65 -4.35 3.48
CA GLU A 275 3.63 -4.37 4.55
C GLU A 275 2.28 -5.03 4.17
N PRO A 276 1.61 -4.68 3.04
CA PRO A 276 0.36 -5.34 2.64
C PRO A 276 0.50 -6.84 2.36
N ALA A 277 1.59 -7.25 1.70
CA ALA A 277 1.85 -8.66 1.37
C ALA A 277 2.22 -9.47 2.63
N ARG A 278 2.97 -8.85 3.56
CA ARG A 278 3.29 -9.41 4.87
C ARG A 278 2.05 -9.58 5.73
N LEU A 279 1.12 -8.63 5.69
CA LEU A 279 -0.18 -8.74 6.36
C LEU A 279 -0.96 -9.92 5.80
N PHE A 280 -1.14 -10.04 4.48
CA PHE A 280 -1.84 -11.18 3.89
C PHE A 280 -1.24 -12.54 4.29
N ALA A 281 0.09 -12.67 4.22
CA ALA A 281 0.79 -13.89 4.64
C ALA A 281 0.61 -14.19 6.14
N HIS A 282 0.62 -13.16 7.00
CA HIS A 282 0.36 -13.29 8.43
C HIS A 282 -1.08 -13.74 8.72
N LEU A 283 -2.08 -13.19 8.01
CA LEU A 283 -3.47 -13.62 8.14
C LEU A 283 -3.63 -15.09 7.75
N GLY A 284 -3.00 -15.53 6.65
CA GLY A 284 -3.02 -16.93 6.22
C GLY A 284 -2.26 -17.87 7.15
N TRP A 285 -1.20 -17.38 7.81
CA TRP A 285 -0.38 -18.15 8.75
C TRP A 285 -1.01 -18.29 10.15
N HIS A 286 -1.74 -17.28 10.62
CA HIS A 286 -2.45 -17.29 11.93
C HIS A 286 -3.95 -17.64 11.81
N ASP A 287 -4.37 -18.20 10.67
CA ASP A 287 -5.77 -18.61 10.41
C ASP A 287 -6.81 -17.50 10.71
N ARG A 288 -6.46 -16.26 10.37
CA ARG A 288 -7.36 -15.10 10.43
C ARG A 288 -8.28 -15.06 9.19
N PRO A 289 -9.42 -14.34 9.23
CA PRO A 289 -10.19 -14.03 8.03
C PRO A 289 -9.37 -13.13 7.08
N MET A 290 -9.35 -13.42 5.78
CA MET A 290 -8.64 -12.56 4.80
C MET A 290 -9.25 -11.15 4.72
N THR A 291 -10.51 -10.98 5.11
CA THR A 291 -11.15 -9.65 5.21
C THR A 291 -10.42 -8.71 6.15
N ASP A 292 -9.67 -9.21 7.14
CA ASP A 292 -8.88 -8.37 8.06
C ASP A 292 -7.77 -7.59 7.32
N LEU A 293 -7.40 -8.00 6.11
CA LEU A 293 -6.50 -7.26 5.21
C LEU A 293 -6.99 -5.82 4.98
N ILE A 294 -8.31 -5.61 4.98
CA ILE A 294 -8.98 -4.33 4.67
C ILE A 294 -10.00 -3.89 5.74
N LEU A 295 -10.49 -4.82 6.57
CA LEU A 295 -11.39 -4.56 7.70
C LEU A 295 -10.68 -4.62 9.06
N GLY A 296 -9.39 -4.93 9.12
CA GLY A 296 -8.60 -4.92 10.35
C GLY A 296 -8.31 -3.51 10.86
N ASN A 297 -8.18 -3.36 12.18
CA ASN A 297 -7.59 -2.17 12.82
C ASN A 297 -6.09 -2.35 13.14
N TYR A 298 -5.49 -3.43 12.67
CA TYR A 298 -4.11 -3.82 12.90
C TYR A 298 -3.35 -4.00 11.57
N SER A 299 -2.03 -4.04 11.68
CA SER A 299 -1.11 -4.38 10.59
C SER A 299 0.04 -5.23 11.15
N VAL A 300 1.05 -5.55 10.32
CA VAL A 300 2.27 -6.23 10.75
C VAL A 300 3.53 -5.45 10.37
N GLY A 301 4.54 -5.44 11.24
CA GLY A 301 5.82 -4.88 10.88
C GLY A 301 6.82 -4.66 12.02
N PRO A 302 8.12 -4.55 11.69
CA PRO A 302 9.19 -4.32 12.65
C PRO A 302 9.14 -2.92 13.26
N THR A 303 9.96 -2.69 14.29
CA THR A 303 10.04 -1.40 15.02
C THR A 303 10.29 -0.21 14.09
N ARG A 304 11.17 -0.37 13.11
CA ARG A 304 11.52 0.67 12.13
C ARG A 304 10.37 1.04 11.18
N LEU A 305 9.43 0.12 10.93
CA LEU A 305 8.19 0.42 10.20
C LEU A 305 7.20 1.15 11.10
N GLN A 306 6.98 0.65 12.32
CA GLN A 306 6.04 1.25 13.28
C GLN A 306 6.42 2.70 13.64
N ALA A 307 7.71 3.03 13.61
CA ALA A 307 8.22 4.40 13.80
C ALA A 307 7.56 5.44 12.86
N ALA A 308 7.28 5.10 11.60
CA ALA A 308 6.70 6.04 10.64
C ALA A 308 5.26 6.46 11.02
N TYR A 309 4.48 5.53 11.60
CA TYR A 309 3.14 5.81 12.14
C TYR A 309 3.23 6.73 13.37
N VAL A 310 4.15 6.42 14.29
CA VAL A 310 4.39 7.24 15.50
C VAL A 310 4.83 8.65 15.11
N MET A 311 5.71 8.81 14.12
CA MET A 311 6.11 10.13 13.63
C MET A 311 4.97 10.89 12.95
N GLN A 312 4.09 10.21 12.22
CA GLN A 312 2.90 10.84 11.65
C GLN A 312 1.95 11.36 12.76
N GLY A 313 1.75 10.59 13.83
CA GLY A 313 0.99 11.05 15.01
C GLY A 313 1.63 12.25 15.70
N LEU A 314 2.95 12.25 15.83
CA LEU A 314 3.72 13.39 16.35
C LEU A 314 3.65 14.63 15.45
N ALA A 315 3.56 14.46 14.13
CA ALA A 315 3.36 15.54 13.16
C ALA A 315 1.93 16.13 13.17
N GLY A 316 1.00 15.52 13.92
CA GLY A 316 -0.31 16.08 14.29
C GLY A 316 -0.38 16.50 15.76
N GLU A 317 0.78 16.76 16.39
CA GLU A 317 0.94 17.23 17.77
C GLU A 317 0.46 16.26 18.88
N LEU A 318 0.41 14.94 18.63
CA LEU A 318 0.21 13.92 19.68
C LEU A 318 1.51 13.69 20.48
N THR A 319 2.01 14.73 21.15
CA THR A 319 3.35 14.75 21.77
C THR A 319 3.59 13.69 22.84
N TYR A 320 2.55 13.14 23.47
CA TYR A 320 2.64 12.04 24.42
C TYR A 320 3.21 10.74 23.80
N LEU A 321 3.14 10.58 22.47
CA LEU A 321 3.74 9.45 21.76
C LEU A 321 5.29 9.43 21.86
N LEU A 322 5.93 10.51 22.32
CA LEU A 322 7.37 10.51 22.64
C LEU A 322 7.71 9.60 23.83
N GLU A 323 6.77 9.42 24.77
CA GLU A 323 6.96 8.61 25.99
C GLU A 323 6.37 7.19 25.85
N ASP A 324 5.75 6.86 24.71
CA ASP A 324 5.29 5.49 24.44
C ASP A 324 6.48 4.57 24.13
N ASP A 325 6.77 3.64 25.03
CA ASP A 325 7.76 2.58 24.81
C ASP A 325 7.18 1.30 24.20
N SER A 326 5.86 1.22 24.01
CA SER A 326 5.20 0.00 23.55
C SER A 326 5.46 -0.36 22.09
N TRP A 327 5.89 0.58 21.26
CA TRP A 327 6.24 0.33 19.85
C TRP A 327 7.67 -0.20 19.65
N TRP A 328 8.60 0.07 20.60
CA TRP A 328 10.02 -0.24 20.43
C TRP A 328 10.66 -1.12 21.52
N ARG A 329 10.12 -1.16 22.74
CA ARG A 329 10.68 -1.98 23.83
C ARG A 329 10.19 -3.44 23.73
N PRO A 330 11.07 -4.46 23.56
CA PRO A 330 10.69 -5.87 23.42
C PRO A 330 9.73 -6.40 24.48
N SER A 331 9.92 -6.01 25.75
CA SER A 331 9.08 -6.45 26.87
C SER A 331 7.63 -5.95 26.82
N ARG A 332 7.28 -5.07 25.87
CA ARG A 332 5.92 -4.57 25.64
C ARG A 332 5.19 -5.30 24.52
N PHE A 333 5.91 -5.94 23.59
CA PHE A 333 5.33 -6.59 22.41
C PHE A 333 5.74 -8.06 22.23
N ALA A 334 6.49 -8.65 23.18
CA ALA A 334 6.90 -10.06 23.10
C ALA A 334 5.72 -11.05 22.97
N SER A 335 4.54 -10.70 23.47
CA SER A 335 3.31 -11.50 23.35
C SER A 335 2.56 -11.33 22.02
N ALA A 336 3.00 -10.44 21.12
CA ALA A 336 2.35 -10.24 19.82
C ALA A 336 2.60 -11.46 18.90
N PRO A 337 1.60 -11.88 18.11
CA PRO A 337 1.82 -12.81 16.99
C PRO A 337 2.91 -12.29 16.04
N VAL A 338 3.83 -13.16 15.64
CA VAL A 338 4.92 -12.88 14.70
C VAL A 338 4.85 -13.80 13.47
N ASP A 339 5.57 -13.44 12.42
CA ASP A 339 5.87 -14.34 11.30
C ASP A 339 6.79 -15.51 11.74
N PRO A 340 6.81 -16.63 11.00
CA PRO A 340 7.55 -17.82 11.39
C PRO A 340 9.07 -17.78 11.11
N ASP A 341 9.59 -16.76 10.44
CA ASP A 341 11.04 -16.61 10.22
C ASP A 341 11.74 -15.92 11.43
N HIS A 342 10.99 -15.32 12.37
CA HIS A 342 11.50 -14.56 13.53
C HIS A 342 11.06 -15.11 14.90
N ARG A 343 11.54 -14.48 15.98
CA ARG A 343 11.23 -14.84 17.38
C ARG A 343 10.36 -13.77 18.06
N GLN A 344 9.60 -14.19 19.07
CA GLN A 344 8.89 -13.28 19.97
C GLN A 344 9.86 -12.26 20.61
N GLY A 345 9.47 -10.99 20.62
CA GLY A 345 10.26 -9.87 21.16
C GLY A 345 11.37 -9.36 20.24
N ASP A 346 11.60 -9.96 19.07
CA ASP A 346 12.57 -9.47 18.09
C ASP A 346 12.11 -8.11 17.49
N PRO A 347 12.93 -7.04 17.57
CA PRO A 347 12.59 -5.74 16.98
C PRO A 347 12.37 -5.79 15.46
N THR A 348 12.99 -6.75 14.76
CA THR A 348 12.96 -6.92 13.30
C THR A 348 11.87 -7.88 12.79
N ALA A 349 11.14 -8.57 13.69
CA ALA A 349 10.00 -9.42 13.31
C ALA A 349 8.84 -8.64 12.69
N TRP A 350 8.13 -9.27 11.75
CA TRP A 350 6.83 -8.82 11.26
C TRP A 350 5.74 -9.18 12.29
N ARG A 351 5.77 -8.47 13.42
CA ARG A 351 4.80 -8.63 14.51
C ARG A 351 3.50 -7.89 14.23
N GLU A 352 2.40 -8.47 14.69
CA GLU A 352 1.07 -7.84 14.73
C GLU A 352 1.08 -6.61 15.64
N TYR A 353 0.48 -5.50 15.18
CA TYR A 353 0.32 -4.28 15.98
C TYR A 353 -0.97 -3.54 15.66
N SER A 354 -1.61 -2.97 16.70
CA SER A 354 -2.75 -2.06 16.54
C SER A 354 -2.29 -0.76 15.90
N VAL A 355 -2.85 -0.40 14.75
CA VAL A 355 -2.51 0.85 14.04
C VAL A 355 -2.96 2.08 14.85
N PRO A 356 -4.18 2.12 15.46
CA PRO A 356 -4.56 3.15 16.41
C PRO A 356 -3.60 3.33 17.59
N ALA A 357 -2.96 2.26 18.08
CA ALA A 357 -1.98 2.36 19.16
C ALA A 357 -0.66 3.00 18.72
N ARG A 358 -0.36 3.07 17.41
CA ARG A 358 0.85 3.73 16.86
C ARG A 358 0.57 5.14 16.36
N ASN A 359 -0.61 5.37 15.80
CA ASN A 359 -1.10 6.70 15.47
C ASN A 359 -2.61 6.78 15.77
N PRO A 360 -3.02 7.40 16.90
CA PRO A 360 -4.42 7.57 17.28
C PRO A 360 -5.30 8.43 16.35
N PHE A 361 -4.74 9.02 15.27
CA PHE A 361 -5.55 9.55 14.17
C PHE A 361 -6.08 8.46 13.22
N PHE A 362 -5.52 7.25 13.27
CA PHE A 362 -6.21 6.06 12.80
C PHE A 362 -7.07 5.51 13.94
N LEU A 363 -8.37 5.32 13.70
CA LEU A 363 -9.35 5.04 14.75
C LEU A 363 -9.64 3.53 14.89
N GLU A 364 -9.91 3.11 16.13
CA GLU A 364 -10.49 1.79 16.39
C GLU A 364 -12.01 1.77 16.15
N GLU A 365 -12.69 2.91 16.18
CA GLU A 365 -14.14 2.99 15.98
C GLU A 365 -14.55 2.65 14.54
N ARG A 366 -15.06 1.42 14.32
CA ARG A 366 -15.36 0.88 12.98
C ARG A 366 -16.49 1.60 12.24
N ASP A 367 -17.33 2.32 12.98
CA ASP A 367 -18.55 2.98 12.49
C ASP A 367 -18.48 4.51 12.67
N TYR A 368 -17.28 5.08 12.84
CA TYR A 368 -17.12 6.53 12.95
C TYR A 368 -17.56 7.24 11.65
N ARG A 369 -18.37 8.29 11.81
CA ARG A 369 -18.94 9.09 10.73
C ARG A 369 -18.62 10.56 10.97
N TYR A 370 -18.32 11.29 9.90
CA TYR A 370 -18.05 12.72 9.97
C TYR A 370 -18.45 13.39 8.64
N ASP A 371 -19.44 14.28 8.68
CA ASP A 371 -19.90 15.05 7.52
C ASP A 371 -19.46 16.53 7.61
N PRO A 372 -18.39 16.93 6.91
CA PRO A 372 -17.89 18.31 6.96
C PRO A 372 -18.85 19.33 6.30
N ARG A 373 -19.94 18.90 5.64
CA ARG A 373 -21.00 19.78 5.14
C ARG A 373 -21.92 20.28 6.26
N THR A 374 -21.94 19.62 7.41
CA THR A 374 -22.84 19.94 8.55
C THR A 374 -22.12 20.08 9.89
N GLN A 375 -20.94 19.47 10.05
CA GLN A 375 -20.15 19.52 11.28
C GLN A 375 -19.02 20.55 11.18
N SER A 376 -18.83 21.33 12.26
CA SER A 376 -17.81 22.38 12.38
C SER A 376 -16.70 22.06 13.38
N THR A 377 -16.83 20.97 14.14
CA THR A 377 -15.77 20.41 15.00
C THR A 377 -14.80 19.59 14.17
N ALA A 378 -13.49 19.72 14.40
CA ALA A 378 -12.47 18.92 13.72
C ALA A 378 -12.75 17.40 13.77
N MET A 379 -12.38 16.70 12.69
CA MET A 379 -12.52 15.24 12.60
C MET A 379 -11.58 14.55 13.60
N LYS A 380 -12.06 13.54 14.34
CA LYS A 380 -11.24 12.79 15.32
C LYS A 380 -10.07 12.08 14.63
N GLY A 381 -10.35 11.48 13.47
CA GLY A 381 -9.44 10.59 12.75
C GLY A 381 -10.20 9.75 11.72
N ILE A 382 -9.50 8.81 11.10
CA ILE A 382 -10.01 7.91 10.07
C ILE A 382 -9.98 6.46 10.60
N PRO A 383 -11.06 5.68 10.55
CA PRO A 383 -11.02 4.27 10.94
C PRO A 383 -9.93 3.47 10.20
N ALA A 384 -9.10 2.76 10.97
CA ALA A 384 -8.06 1.88 10.42
C ALA A 384 -8.68 0.79 9.52
N ALA A 385 -8.03 0.44 8.41
CA ALA A 385 -8.55 -0.45 7.36
C ALA A 385 -7.44 -1.35 6.78
N GLY A 386 -6.67 -1.99 7.67
CA GLY A 386 -5.51 -2.82 7.34
C GLY A 386 -4.58 -2.15 6.32
N MET A 387 -4.33 -2.82 5.18
CA MET A 387 -3.46 -2.33 4.11
C MET A 387 -3.92 -0.99 3.51
N LEU A 388 -5.22 -0.70 3.50
CA LEU A 388 -5.76 0.52 2.88
C LEU A 388 -5.47 1.79 3.69
N THR A 389 -5.15 1.63 4.99
CA THR A 389 -4.59 2.69 5.83
C THR A 389 -3.08 2.60 6.01
N SER A 390 -2.41 1.65 5.34
CA SER A 390 -0.95 1.50 5.51
C SER A 390 -0.20 2.68 4.90
N LEU A 391 0.86 3.13 5.59
CA LEU A 391 1.71 4.21 5.10
C LEU A 391 2.41 3.85 3.78
N GLY A 392 2.66 2.56 3.55
CA GLY A 392 3.08 2.01 2.27
C GLY A 392 2.09 2.32 1.15
N PHE A 393 0.89 1.73 1.21
CA PHE A 393 -0.16 1.89 0.19
C PHE A 393 -0.50 3.36 -0.07
N LEU A 394 -0.70 4.14 0.99
CA LEU A 394 -1.11 5.54 0.89
C LEU A 394 -0.01 6.45 0.30
N SER A 395 1.27 6.14 0.52
CA SER A 395 2.41 6.91 -0.01
C SER A 395 2.91 6.42 -1.37
N ALA A 396 2.75 5.12 -1.67
CA ALA A 396 3.07 4.52 -2.96
C ALA A 396 2.17 5.06 -4.08
N TYR A 397 0.90 5.29 -3.77
CA TYR A 397 -0.08 5.93 -4.64
C TYR A 397 -0.43 7.32 -4.10
N PRO A 398 0.28 8.40 -4.49
CA PRO A 398 0.18 9.71 -3.84
C PRO A 398 -1.15 10.45 -4.09
N ARG A 399 -2.04 9.94 -4.95
CA ARG A 399 -3.32 10.56 -5.32
C ARG A 399 -4.50 9.63 -5.06
N GLU A 400 -5.60 10.17 -4.56
CA GLU A 400 -6.84 9.45 -4.21
C GLU A 400 -7.40 8.60 -5.36
N ARG A 401 -7.43 9.12 -6.60
CA ARG A 401 -7.86 8.35 -7.78
C ARG A 401 -6.92 7.19 -8.11
N VAL A 402 -5.62 7.31 -7.85
CA VAL A 402 -4.69 6.18 -8.05
C VAL A 402 -4.90 5.12 -6.96
N ARG A 403 -5.12 5.53 -5.70
CA ARG A 403 -5.48 4.62 -4.59
C ARG A 403 -6.78 3.88 -4.88
N GLY A 404 -7.83 4.59 -5.30
CA GLY A 404 -9.13 4.00 -5.64
C GLY A 404 -9.05 2.99 -6.80
N ALA A 405 -8.29 3.30 -7.86
CA ALA A 405 -8.10 2.40 -9.00
C ALA A 405 -7.39 1.12 -8.57
N ARG A 406 -6.23 1.25 -7.91
CA ARG A 406 -5.45 0.10 -7.45
C ARG A 406 -6.19 -0.73 -6.40
N ALA A 407 -6.98 -0.10 -5.52
CA ALA A 407 -7.83 -0.82 -4.58
C ALA A 407 -8.93 -1.63 -5.29
N LEU A 408 -9.59 -1.08 -6.32
CA LEU A 408 -10.59 -1.82 -7.10
C LEU A 408 -9.97 -2.99 -7.90
N GLU A 409 -8.86 -2.74 -8.57
CA GLU A 409 -8.12 -3.76 -9.33
C GLU A 409 -7.64 -4.91 -8.42
N MET A 410 -6.99 -4.59 -7.29
CA MET A 410 -6.40 -5.60 -6.40
C MET A 410 -7.42 -6.32 -5.53
N LEU A 411 -8.47 -5.64 -5.07
CA LEU A 411 -9.33 -6.12 -3.99
C LEU A 411 -10.77 -6.40 -4.44
N ALA A 412 -11.17 -5.96 -5.63
CA ALA A 412 -12.43 -6.33 -6.26
C ALA A 412 -12.25 -7.07 -7.60
N CYS A 413 -11.00 -7.19 -8.09
CA CYS A 413 -10.67 -7.77 -9.40
C CYS A 413 -11.39 -7.04 -10.56
N GLU A 414 -11.62 -5.73 -10.41
CA GLU A 414 -12.25 -4.87 -11.41
C GLU A 414 -11.27 -4.48 -12.52
N GLU A 415 -11.69 -4.61 -13.78
CA GLU A 415 -10.96 -4.07 -14.92
C GLU A 415 -11.51 -2.67 -15.30
N LEU A 416 -10.62 -1.67 -15.34
CA LEU A 416 -10.92 -0.27 -15.65
C LEU A 416 -10.62 0.09 -17.12
N SER A 417 -10.83 -0.84 -18.04
CA SER A 417 -10.65 -0.64 -19.48
C SER A 417 -11.77 0.20 -20.10
N PRO A 418 -11.46 1.13 -21.03
CA PRO A 418 -12.47 1.91 -21.73
C PRO A 418 -13.19 1.07 -22.80
N PRO A 419 -14.52 1.19 -22.94
CA PRO A 419 -15.29 0.45 -23.93
C PRO A 419 -15.00 0.99 -25.34
N GLN A 420 -14.83 0.08 -26.30
CA GLN A 420 -14.69 0.46 -27.71
C GLN A 420 -16.06 0.79 -28.33
N GLY A 421 -16.09 1.78 -29.23
CA GLY A 421 -17.27 2.11 -30.04
C GLY A 421 -18.40 2.86 -29.32
N GLN A 422 -18.20 3.34 -28.08
CA GLN A 422 -19.16 4.26 -27.44
C GLN A 422 -18.88 5.72 -27.82
N GLU A 423 -19.94 6.47 -28.14
CA GLU A 423 -19.92 7.93 -28.17
C GLU A 423 -20.14 8.49 -26.77
N PHE A 424 -19.49 9.62 -26.47
CA PHE A 424 -19.51 10.27 -25.15
C PHE A 424 -19.85 11.75 -25.28
N ASN A 425 -20.43 12.33 -24.23
CA ASN A 425 -20.64 13.77 -24.12
C ASN A 425 -19.30 14.52 -23.98
N GLU A 426 -19.28 15.80 -24.36
CA GLU A 426 -18.12 16.69 -24.23
C GLU A 426 -17.64 16.79 -22.76
N TYR A 427 -16.35 16.56 -22.51
CA TYR A 427 -15.73 16.76 -21.20
C TYR A 427 -15.57 18.25 -20.88
N LYS A 428 -16.05 18.70 -19.71
CA LYS A 428 -15.93 20.11 -19.28
C LYS A 428 -15.31 20.27 -17.90
N ARG A 429 -15.67 19.41 -16.95
CA ARG A 429 -15.36 19.54 -15.53
C ARG A 429 -15.35 18.22 -14.77
N ASP A 430 -16.35 17.35 -14.96
CA ASP A 430 -16.51 16.15 -14.15
C ASP A 430 -16.28 14.87 -14.96
N PRO A 431 -15.12 14.19 -14.81
CA PRO A 431 -14.85 12.98 -15.57
C PRO A 431 -15.80 11.84 -15.21
N GLY A 432 -16.50 11.90 -14.08
CA GLY A 432 -17.51 10.92 -13.67
C GLY A 432 -18.86 11.05 -14.40
N THR A 433 -19.17 12.23 -14.95
CA THR A 433 -20.41 12.49 -15.68
C THR A 433 -20.20 12.99 -17.11
N GLU A 434 -18.96 13.23 -17.54
CA GLU A 434 -18.62 13.82 -18.84
C GLU A 434 -17.38 13.17 -19.49
N GLY A 435 -17.34 13.13 -20.82
CA GLY A 435 -16.17 12.70 -21.60
C GLY A 435 -16.02 11.18 -21.74
N THR A 436 -15.02 10.78 -22.54
CA THR A 436 -14.60 9.37 -22.68
C THR A 436 -14.16 8.73 -21.36
N CYS A 437 -13.75 9.54 -20.39
CA CYS A 437 -13.41 9.15 -19.03
C CYS A 437 -14.61 8.58 -18.23
N GLN A 438 -15.85 8.92 -18.63
CA GLN A 438 -17.07 8.63 -17.87
C GLN A 438 -17.23 7.15 -17.51
N HIS A 439 -16.87 6.23 -18.41
CA HIS A 439 -17.04 4.80 -18.15
C HIS A 439 -16.27 4.32 -16.91
N CYS A 440 -15.01 4.71 -16.79
CA CYS A 440 -14.15 4.29 -15.67
C CYS A 440 -14.43 5.16 -14.42
N HIS A 441 -14.64 6.47 -14.60
CA HIS A 441 -14.84 7.38 -13.46
C HIS A 441 -16.16 7.21 -12.72
N ARG A 442 -17.22 6.68 -13.36
CA ARG A 442 -18.45 6.26 -12.67
C ARG A 442 -18.24 5.17 -11.61
N ARG A 443 -17.15 4.38 -11.69
CA ARG A 443 -16.74 3.40 -10.66
C ARG A 443 -15.59 3.94 -9.81
N LEU A 444 -14.63 4.61 -10.46
CA LEU A 444 -13.40 5.07 -9.83
C LEU A 444 -13.60 6.22 -8.83
N ASP A 445 -14.37 7.25 -9.16
CA ASP A 445 -14.55 8.40 -8.26
C ASP A 445 -15.32 8.03 -6.98
N PRO A 446 -16.38 7.21 -7.02
CA PRO A 446 -17.00 6.59 -5.84
C PRO A 446 -16.07 5.74 -4.97
N ALA A 447 -14.99 5.17 -5.51
CA ALA A 447 -13.96 4.50 -4.71
C ALA A 447 -12.92 5.50 -4.17
N ALA A 448 -12.47 6.43 -5.01
CA ALA A 448 -11.42 7.39 -4.73
C ALA A 448 -11.80 8.39 -3.63
N ILE A 449 -13.09 8.71 -3.45
CA ILE A 449 -13.59 9.60 -2.39
C ILE A 449 -13.06 9.19 -1.00
N HIS A 450 -13.05 7.88 -0.71
CA HIS A 450 -12.57 7.29 0.55
C HIS A 450 -11.07 7.48 0.83
N PHE A 451 -10.28 8.02 -0.11
CA PHE A 451 -8.83 8.17 0.02
C PHE A 451 -8.34 9.62 0.01
N LYS A 452 -9.25 10.60 0.12
CA LYS A 452 -8.96 12.04 0.02
C LYS A 452 -8.23 12.64 1.23
N ARG A 453 -8.32 12.01 2.41
CA ARG A 453 -7.68 12.49 3.67
C ARG A 453 -6.27 11.95 3.93
N PHE A 454 -5.46 11.78 2.89
CA PHE A 454 -4.03 11.51 3.06
C PHE A 454 -3.20 12.22 1.98
N ALA A 455 -2.13 12.89 2.42
CA ALA A 455 -1.24 13.65 1.56
C ALA A 455 0.25 13.44 1.91
N LYS A 456 1.11 14.00 1.07
CA LYS A 456 2.54 14.21 1.35
C LYS A 456 2.86 15.66 1.05
N VAL A 457 3.43 16.39 2.01
CA VAL A 457 3.82 17.80 1.92
C VAL A 457 5.33 17.93 2.16
N GLY A 458 5.96 18.93 1.53
CA GLY A 458 7.39 19.21 1.71
C GLY A 458 8.31 18.18 1.05
N HIS A 459 9.59 18.20 1.43
CA HIS A 459 10.63 17.32 0.90
C HIS A 459 11.43 16.75 2.09
N GLY A 460 11.71 15.45 2.04
CA GLY A 460 12.63 14.81 2.97
C GLY A 460 14.06 15.18 2.60
N PHE A 461 14.84 15.53 3.60
CA PHE A 461 16.28 15.75 3.57
C PHE A 461 16.88 15.11 4.83
N GLU A 462 17.86 14.22 4.69
CA GLU A 462 18.43 13.45 5.82
C GLU A 462 17.32 12.82 6.71
N GLY A 463 16.28 12.26 6.07
CA GLY A 463 15.15 11.57 6.71
C GLY A 463 14.02 12.45 7.27
N HIS A 464 14.16 13.78 7.30
CA HIS A 464 13.20 14.71 7.92
C HIS A 464 12.75 15.83 6.97
N GLY A 465 11.65 16.52 7.29
CA GLY A 465 11.15 17.68 6.52
C GLY A 465 10.02 17.38 5.53
N ALA A 466 9.85 16.13 5.11
CA ALA A 466 8.57 15.67 4.56
C ALA A 466 7.57 15.46 5.70
N THR A 467 6.30 15.69 5.44
CA THR A 467 5.19 15.40 6.37
C THR A 467 4.03 14.75 5.63
N TYR A 468 3.27 13.90 6.33
CA TYR A 468 2.19 13.11 5.75
C TYR A 468 0.84 13.40 6.44
N PRO A 469 0.27 14.61 6.24
CA PRO A 469 -0.91 15.05 6.98
C PRO A 469 -2.20 14.36 6.52
N MET A 470 -3.19 14.34 7.42
CA MET A 470 -4.58 13.94 7.11
C MET A 470 -5.50 15.18 7.13
N PRO A 471 -5.89 15.74 5.97
CA PRO A 471 -6.69 16.97 5.92
C PRO A 471 -8.00 16.95 6.73
N GLY A 472 -8.18 17.98 7.56
CA GLY A 472 -9.34 18.18 8.44
C GLY A 472 -9.34 17.34 9.73
N VAL A 473 -8.27 16.59 9.99
CA VAL A 473 -8.13 15.73 11.17
C VAL A 473 -7.30 16.41 12.27
N GLY A 474 -7.74 16.22 13.52
CA GLY A 474 -6.98 16.58 14.72
C GLY A 474 -7.07 18.07 15.05
N LYS A 475 -5.91 18.74 15.14
CA LYS A 475 -5.79 20.18 15.49
C LYS A 475 -4.95 20.99 14.51
N VAL A 476 -4.24 20.33 13.60
CA VAL A 476 -3.07 20.88 12.90
C VAL A 476 -3.26 20.88 11.39
N TRP A 477 -3.87 19.81 10.85
CA TRP A 477 -3.95 19.55 9.41
C TRP A 477 -5.17 20.19 8.75
N HIS A 478 -5.50 21.41 9.17
CA HIS A 478 -6.68 22.14 8.73
C HIS A 478 -6.48 22.90 7.41
N TRP A 479 -7.60 23.18 6.73
CA TRP A 479 -7.62 23.88 5.44
C TRP A 479 -8.01 25.36 5.57
N PRO A 480 -7.09 26.28 5.89
CA PRO A 480 -7.39 27.71 5.87
C PRO A 480 -7.64 28.16 4.42
N ALA A 481 -8.52 29.16 4.22
CA ALA A 481 -8.92 29.64 2.89
C ALA A 481 -7.73 29.99 1.96
N ARG A 482 -6.61 30.48 2.51
CA ARG A 482 -5.35 30.75 1.78
C ARG A 482 -4.75 29.54 1.05
N TRP A 483 -5.09 28.30 1.41
CA TRP A 483 -4.65 27.12 0.66
C TRP A 483 -5.38 26.99 -0.69
N ARG A 484 -6.55 27.64 -0.86
CA ARG A 484 -7.32 27.63 -2.12
C ARG A 484 -6.83 28.61 -3.19
N THR A 485 -6.09 29.65 -2.82
CA THR A 485 -5.67 30.68 -3.80
C THR A 485 -4.61 30.18 -4.77
N GLY A 486 -3.89 29.10 -4.42
CA GLY A 486 -2.77 28.59 -5.20
C GLY A 486 -1.53 29.51 -5.15
N GLU A 487 -1.55 30.55 -4.31
CA GLU A 487 -0.43 31.46 -4.10
C GLU A 487 0.65 30.80 -3.23
N TYR A 488 1.88 31.31 -3.29
CA TYR A 488 2.99 30.78 -2.48
C TYR A 488 2.66 30.80 -0.97
N PRO A 489 2.91 29.71 -0.21
CA PRO A 489 3.60 28.48 -0.60
C PRO A 489 2.72 27.38 -1.21
N TYR A 490 1.41 27.59 -1.37
CA TYR A 490 0.39 26.60 -1.78
C TYR A 490 0.22 26.42 -3.30
N HIS A 491 1.26 26.74 -4.06
CA HIS A 491 1.30 26.68 -5.53
C HIS A 491 1.71 25.30 -6.09
N SER A 492 2.09 24.37 -5.21
CA SER A 492 2.66 23.06 -5.53
C SER A 492 1.81 21.91 -4.97
N ASP A 493 2.09 20.68 -5.39
CA ASP A 493 1.38 19.50 -4.88
C ASP A 493 1.70 19.31 -3.37
N PRO A 494 0.69 18.97 -2.55
CA PRO A 494 -0.64 18.50 -2.93
C PRO A 494 -1.68 19.61 -3.19
N PHE A 495 -1.41 20.86 -2.83
CA PHE A 495 -2.35 21.98 -2.91
C PHE A 495 -2.79 22.29 -4.36
N SER A 496 -1.86 22.30 -5.32
CA SER A 496 -2.17 22.51 -6.74
C SER A 496 -2.99 21.41 -7.41
N HIS A 497 -2.90 20.18 -6.89
CA HIS A 497 -3.76 19.06 -7.25
C HIS A 497 -5.15 19.29 -6.65
N TRP A 498 -5.24 19.47 -5.33
CA TRP A 498 -6.50 19.60 -4.61
C TRP A 498 -7.39 20.72 -5.16
N ASN A 499 -6.84 21.92 -5.37
CA ASN A 499 -7.57 23.07 -5.92
C ASN A 499 -8.08 22.84 -7.36
N ARG A 500 -7.47 21.91 -8.11
CA ARG A 500 -7.83 21.60 -9.50
C ARG A 500 -8.86 20.46 -9.59
N TRP A 501 -8.80 19.49 -8.68
CA TRP A 501 -9.50 18.22 -8.83
C TRP A 501 -10.61 17.98 -7.79
N TYR A 502 -10.60 18.64 -6.63
CA TYR A 502 -11.67 18.51 -5.63
C TYR A 502 -12.72 19.61 -5.84
N MET A 503 -13.20 19.73 -7.08
CA MET A 503 -14.20 20.71 -7.49
C MET A 503 -15.59 20.33 -6.94
N PRO A 504 -16.33 21.26 -6.33
CA PRO A 504 -17.72 21.04 -5.91
C PRO A 504 -18.62 20.55 -7.05
N ASP A 505 -19.73 19.89 -6.69
CA ASP A 505 -20.73 19.36 -7.60
C ASP A 505 -20.16 18.36 -8.63
N THR A 506 -19.26 17.46 -8.20
CA THR A 506 -18.66 16.36 -9.00
C THR A 506 -18.79 15.01 -8.28
N LEU A 507 -18.68 13.86 -8.97
CA LEU A 507 -18.77 12.55 -8.31
C LEU A 507 -17.73 12.37 -7.17
N LEU A 508 -16.48 12.78 -7.39
CA LEU A 508 -15.40 12.71 -6.40
C LEU A 508 -15.61 13.66 -5.21
N THR A 509 -16.35 14.75 -5.40
CA THR A 509 -16.56 15.79 -4.38
C THR A 509 -18.03 16.25 -4.38
N PRO A 510 -18.94 15.40 -3.84
CA PRO A 510 -20.38 15.65 -3.77
C PRO A 510 -20.74 16.60 -2.63
N VAL A 511 -20.24 17.82 -2.74
CA VAL A 511 -20.63 18.99 -1.94
C VAL A 511 -20.98 20.12 -2.90
N THR A 512 -21.93 20.97 -2.55
CA THR A 512 -22.24 22.14 -3.38
C THR A 512 -21.21 23.24 -3.20
N GLN A 513 -21.07 24.13 -4.18
CA GLN A 513 -20.22 25.33 -4.03
C GLN A 513 -20.51 26.10 -2.72
N ALA A 514 -21.79 26.29 -2.38
CA ALA A 514 -22.19 26.96 -1.13
C ALA A 514 -21.75 26.21 0.15
N GLN A 515 -21.73 24.87 0.14
CA GLN A 515 -21.16 24.07 1.24
C GLN A 515 -19.63 24.20 1.30
N ALA A 516 -18.98 24.21 0.15
CA ALA A 516 -17.52 24.40 0.05
C ALA A 516 -17.09 25.81 0.47
N ASP A 517 -17.93 26.83 0.33
CA ASP A 517 -17.67 28.19 0.78
C ASP A 517 -17.98 28.38 2.28
N ALA A 518 -19.04 27.75 2.78
CA ALA A 518 -19.38 27.75 4.21
C ALA A 518 -18.39 26.97 5.07
N ASN A 519 -17.87 25.83 4.59
CA ASN A 519 -16.76 25.11 5.19
C ASN A 519 -15.69 24.77 4.14
N PRO A 520 -14.50 25.41 4.19
CA PRO A 520 -13.40 25.11 3.29
C PRO A 520 -12.97 23.63 3.27
N GLU A 521 -13.19 22.88 4.35
CA GLU A 521 -12.88 21.44 4.47
C GLU A 521 -13.95 20.50 3.92
N ALA A 522 -15.13 21.01 3.50
CA ALA A 522 -16.18 20.18 2.91
C ALA A 522 -15.69 19.41 1.68
N VAL A 523 -14.74 19.96 0.91
CA VAL A 523 -14.12 19.28 -0.24
C VAL A 523 -13.35 18.01 0.13
N PHE A 524 -13.03 17.79 1.41
CA PHE A 524 -12.44 16.55 1.93
C PHE A 524 -13.47 15.52 2.39
N ILE A 525 -14.75 15.66 2.02
CA ILE A 525 -15.73 14.57 2.13
C ILE A 525 -15.15 13.27 1.57
N ASP A 526 -15.17 12.24 2.41
CA ASP A 526 -14.43 10.99 2.29
C ASP A 526 -15.25 9.75 2.64
N PHE A 527 -16.57 9.89 2.53
CA PHE A 527 -17.54 8.79 2.51
C PHE A 527 -18.44 8.99 1.29
N LEU A 528 -18.89 7.90 0.68
CA LEU A 528 -19.87 7.96 -0.41
C LEU A 528 -21.24 8.41 0.15
N PRO A 529 -21.93 9.39 -0.46
CA PRO A 529 -23.25 9.82 -0.01
C PRO A 529 -24.35 8.88 -0.54
N ALA A 530 -25.56 8.97 0.01
CA ALA A 530 -26.62 7.97 -0.18
C ALA A 530 -27.15 7.87 -1.63
N GLU A 531 -27.02 8.95 -2.40
CA GLU A 531 -27.40 9.05 -3.81
C GLU A 531 -26.39 8.40 -4.78
N GLN A 532 -25.20 7.99 -4.29
CA GLN A 532 -24.20 7.25 -5.06
C GLN A 532 -24.07 5.81 -4.55
N THR A 533 -23.59 4.90 -5.42
CA THR A 533 -23.29 3.51 -5.05
C THR A 533 -21.93 3.08 -5.60
N LEU A 534 -21.32 2.08 -4.95
CA LEU A 534 -20.10 1.42 -5.41
C LEU A 534 -20.36 -0.09 -5.45
N LEU A 535 -20.16 -0.72 -6.61
CA LEU A 535 -20.44 -2.15 -6.84
C LEU A 535 -21.87 -2.57 -6.38
N GLY A 536 -22.84 -1.69 -6.61
CA GLY A 536 -24.25 -1.86 -6.21
C GLY A 536 -24.55 -1.62 -4.72
N GLN A 537 -23.55 -1.26 -3.91
CA GLN A 537 -23.71 -1.04 -2.47
C GLN A 537 -23.81 0.46 -2.14
N THR A 538 -24.65 0.80 -1.17
CA THR A 538 -24.74 2.14 -0.57
C THR A 538 -23.88 2.21 0.69
N SER A 539 -23.22 3.35 0.89
CA SER A 539 -22.37 3.61 2.06
C SER A 539 -23.19 3.79 3.34
N ASP A 540 -22.69 3.25 4.46
CA ASP A 540 -23.26 3.47 5.78
C ASP A 540 -22.83 4.82 6.41
N GLY A 541 -22.03 5.62 5.69
CA GLY A 541 -21.47 6.88 6.18
C GLY A 541 -20.14 6.72 6.93
N THR A 542 -19.54 5.53 6.97
CA THR A 542 -18.19 5.33 7.50
C THR A 542 -17.16 6.06 6.65
N VAL A 543 -16.34 6.87 7.31
CA VAL A 543 -15.36 7.75 6.67
C VAL A 543 -14.05 7.03 6.30
N GLY A 544 -13.40 7.53 5.26
CA GLY A 544 -12.11 7.06 4.78
C GLY A 544 -12.12 5.62 4.26
N PRO A 545 -10.95 4.95 4.20
CA PRO A 545 -10.80 3.69 3.47
C PRO A 545 -11.60 2.50 4.03
N LEU A 546 -12.02 2.55 5.31
CA LEU A 546 -12.90 1.52 5.87
C LEU A 546 -14.29 1.54 5.24
N GLY A 547 -14.81 2.72 4.84
CA GLY A 547 -16.07 2.81 4.10
C GLY A 547 -16.00 2.08 2.77
N PHE A 548 -14.91 2.29 2.01
CA PHE A 548 -14.62 1.53 0.79
C PHE A 548 -14.52 0.03 1.07
N ALA A 549 -13.78 -0.38 2.12
CA ALA A 549 -13.61 -1.79 2.47
C ALA A 549 -14.93 -2.47 2.82
N LYS A 550 -15.81 -1.80 3.58
CA LYS A 550 -17.18 -2.26 3.87
C LYS A 550 -17.98 -2.50 2.58
N LEU A 551 -17.92 -1.56 1.62
CA LEU A 551 -18.63 -1.65 0.33
C LEU A 551 -18.17 -2.86 -0.51
N ILE A 552 -16.86 -3.08 -0.69
CA ILE A 552 -16.36 -4.17 -1.55
C ILE A 552 -16.46 -5.57 -0.91
N VAL A 553 -16.60 -5.64 0.42
CA VAL A 553 -16.96 -6.89 1.13
C VAL A 553 -18.47 -7.14 1.04
N ALA A 554 -19.31 -6.10 1.17
CA ALA A 554 -20.76 -6.23 1.06
C ALA A 554 -21.23 -6.65 -0.35
N SER A 555 -20.54 -6.24 -1.43
CA SER A 555 -20.80 -6.73 -2.79
C SER A 555 -20.35 -8.18 -3.03
N GLY A 556 -19.58 -8.76 -2.10
CA GLY A 556 -18.86 -10.02 -2.27
C GLY A 556 -17.75 -9.97 -3.34
N SER A 557 -17.37 -8.79 -3.83
CA SER A 557 -16.31 -8.65 -4.83
C SER A 557 -14.94 -9.01 -4.23
N PHE A 558 -14.73 -8.65 -2.96
CA PHE A 558 -13.53 -9.07 -2.21
C PHE A 558 -13.41 -10.59 -2.11
N ASP A 559 -14.47 -11.29 -1.71
CA ASP A 559 -14.43 -12.75 -1.56
C ASP A 559 -14.20 -13.46 -2.91
N ARG A 560 -14.83 -12.98 -4.00
CA ARG A 560 -14.57 -13.48 -5.37
C ARG A 560 -13.11 -13.28 -5.78
N CYS A 561 -12.54 -12.11 -5.50
CA CYS A 561 -11.18 -11.78 -5.91
C CYS A 561 -10.14 -12.61 -5.14
N VAL A 562 -10.26 -12.71 -3.80
CA VAL A 562 -9.43 -13.60 -2.97
C VAL A 562 -9.52 -15.05 -3.44
N VAL A 563 -10.73 -15.53 -3.74
CA VAL A 563 -10.95 -16.90 -4.23
C VAL A 563 -10.25 -17.15 -5.57
N ARG A 564 -10.32 -16.22 -6.53
CA ARG A 564 -9.62 -16.34 -7.83
C ARG A 564 -8.11 -16.39 -7.66
N HIS A 565 -7.52 -15.49 -6.86
CA HIS A 565 -6.08 -15.47 -6.64
C HIS A 565 -5.58 -16.73 -5.89
N LEU A 566 -6.28 -17.18 -4.85
CA LEU A 566 -5.92 -18.43 -4.15
C LEU A 566 -6.17 -19.68 -5.01
N HIS A 567 -7.19 -19.68 -5.87
CA HIS A 567 -7.40 -20.74 -6.86
C HIS A 567 -6.26 -20.77 -7.88
N ALA A 568 -5.87 -19.62 -8.44
CA ALA A 568 -4.77 -19.50 -9.39
C ALA A 568 -3.43 -19.99 -8.81
N GLN A 569 -3.13 -19.66 -7.55
CA GLN A 569 -1.95 -20.16 -6.84
C GLN A 569 -1.94 -21.70 -6.76
N VAL A 570 -3.06 -22.32 -6.39
CA VAL A 570 -3.11 -23.78 -6.11
C VAL A 570 -3.32 -24.62 -7.37
N MET A 571 -4.12 -24.14 -8.31
CA MET A 571 -4.51 -24.86 -9.53
C MET A 571 -3.65 -24.51 -10.75
N GLY A 572 -2.82 -23.46 -10.66
CA GLY A 572 -2.01 -22.96 -11.78
C GLY A 572 -2.80 -22.20 -12.84
N ARG A 573 -4.08 -21.89 -12.58
CA ARG A 573 -4.98 -21.16 -13.49
C ARG A 573 -6.09 -20.44 -12.73
N ASP A 574 -6.53 -19.32 -13.29
CA ASP A 574 -7.78 -18.67 -12.88
C ASP A 574 -9.00 -19.55 -13.22
N ILE A 575 -10.15 -19.19 -12.66
CA ILE A 575 -11.46 -19.76 -13.01
C ILE A 575 -11.96 -19.07 -14.28
N ASP A 576 -12.40 -19.83 -15.27
CA ASP A 576 -12.95 -19.31 -16.52
C ASP A 576 -14.48 -19.17 -16.41
N PRO A 577 -15.04 -17.97 -16.16
CA PRO A 577 -16.48 -17.82 -15.93
C PRO A 577 -17.33 -18.11 -17.18
N ALA A 578 -16.74 -18.20 -18.37
CA ALA A 578 -17.44 -18.57 -19.60
C ALA A 578 -17.48 -20.09 -19.83
N LYS A 579 -16.71 -20.89 -19.06
CA LYS A 579 -16.68 -22.36 -19.14
C LYS A 579 -17.05 -23.06 -17.83
N GLU A 580 -16.85 -22.40 -16.70
CA GLU A 580 -17.00 -22.94 -15.34
C GLU A 580 -18.11 -22.19 -14.58
N ALA A 581 -19.28 -22.05 -15.21
CA ALA A 581 -20.41 -21.29 -14.68
C ALA A 581 -20.86 -21.83 -13.31
N GLY A 582 -20.96 -20.95 -12.31
CA GLY A 582 -21.32 -21.29 -10.92
C GLY A 582 -20.17 -21.87 -10.07
N TYR A 583 -19.06 -22.31 -10.67
CA TYR A 583 -17.95 -22.90 -9.92
C TYR A 583 -17.21 -21.87 -9.04
N LEU A 584 -17.13 -20.61 -9.50
CA LEU A 584 -16.63 -19.49 -8.70
C LEU A 584 -17.52 -19.25 -7.47
N GLU A 585 -18.83 -19.23 -7.66
CA GLU A 585 -19.83 -19.05 -6.60
C GLU A 585 -19.74 -20.17 -5.55
N ASP A 586 -19.57 -21.43 -5.97
CA ASP A 586 -19.33 -22.57 -5.08
C ASP A 586 -18.02 -22.43 -4.28
N GLN A 587 -16.93 -21.97 -4.93
CA GLN A 587 -15.67 -21.73 -4.21
C GLN A 587 -15.77 -20.56 -3.24
N VAL A 588 -16.53 -19.51 -3.58
CA VAL A 588 -16.84 -18.38 -2.67
C VAL A 588 -17.70 -18.83 -1.50
N ALA A 589 -18.74 -19.65 -1.73
CA ALA A 589 -19.55 -20.21 -0.65
C ALA A 589 -18.70 -21.10 0.28
N ARG A 590 -17.77 -21.90 -0.26
CA ARG A 590 -16.80 -22.70 0.50
C ARG A 590 -15.82 -21.85 1.30
N PHE A 591 -15.28 -20.78 0.70
CA PHE A 591 -14.36 -19.86 1.37
C PHE A 591 -15.05 -19.10 2.51
N ILE A 592 -16.26 -18.59 2.30
CA ILE A 592 -17.05 -17.88 3.31
C ILE A 592 -17.44 -18.80 4.46
N SER A 593 -17.94 -20.01 4.17
CA SER A 593 -18.28 -21.01 5.21
C SER A 593 -17.06 -21.54 5.96
N GLY A 594 -15.88 -21.56 5.33
CA GLY A 594 -14.57 -21.77 5.98
C GLY A 594 -14.09 -20.58 6.84
N GLY A 595 -14.92 -19.57 7.08
CA GLY A 595 -14.58 -18.38 7.88
C GLY A 595 -13.64 -17.41 7.17
N ARG A 596 -13.61 -17.43 5.83
CA ARG A 596 -12.72 -16.63 4.95
C ARG A 596 -11.22 -16.85 5.22
N LYS A 597 -10.83 -18.05 5.62
CA LYS A 597 -9.44 -18.40 5.97
C LYS A 597 -8.69 -19.00 4.77
N ALA A 598 -7.49 -18.51 4.48
CA ALA A 598 -6.70 -18.98 3.33
C ALA A 598 -6.20 -20.43 3.49
N ARG A 599 -5.50 -20.77 4.58
CA ARG A 599 -4.92 -22.11 4.81
C ARG A 599 -5.97 -23.25 4.68
N PRO A 600 -7.17 -23.19 5.30
CA PRO A 600 -8.18 -24.25 5.18
C PRO A 600 -8.78 -24.34 3.77
N TYR A 601 -8.95 -23.20 3.09
CA TYR A 601 -9.44 -23.16 1.71
C TYR A 601 -8.41 -23.74 0.73
N ILE A 602 -7.12 -23.38 0.87
CA ILE A 602 -6.00 -23.96 0.12
C ILE A 602 -5.92 -25.47 0.33
N LYS A 603 -6.04 -25.95 1.58
CA LYS A 603 -6.14 -27.40 1.87
C LYS A 603 -7.29 -28.04 1.09
N ALA A 604 -8.49 -27.47 1.16
CA ALA A 604 -9.67 -27.99 0.46
C ALA A 604 -9.49 -28.01 -1.08
N LEU A 605 -8.78 -27.03 -1.66
CA LEU A 605 -8.42 -27.04 -3.09
C LEU A 605 -7.45 -28.20 -3.42
N THR A 606 -6.36 -28.37 -2.65
CA THR A 606 -5.40 -29.48 -2.89
C THR A 606 -6.01 -30.88 -2.70
N GLN A 607 -7.12 -31.00 -1.96
CA GLN A 607 -7.84 -32.25 -1.74
C GLN A 607 -8.99 -32.46 -2.76
N SER A 608 -9.29 -31.48 -3.62
CA SER A 608 -10.41 -31.55 -4.57
C SER A 608 -10.19 -32.50 -5.75
N ASP A 609 -11.27 -33.05 -6.29
CA ASP A 609 -11.28 -33.88 -7.51
C ASP A 609 -10.54 -33.25 -8.70
N LEU A 610 -10.73 -31.95 -8.93
CA LEU A 610 -10.07 -31.23 -10.03
C LEU A 610 -8.54 -31.22 -9.86
N PHE A 611 -8.07 -30.95 -8.64
CA PHE A 611 -6.64 -31.00 -8.31
C PHE A 611 -6.09 -32.43 -8.42
N GLN A 612 -6.84 -33.41 -7.89
CA GLN A 612 -6.48 -34.83 -7.95
C GLN A 612 -6.43 -35.39 -9.38
N ARG A 613 -7.24 -34.87 -10.31
CA ARG A 613 -7.21 -35.21 -11.75
C ARG A 613 -6.28 -34.32 -12.57
N GLY A 614 -5.61 -33.35 -11.95
CA GLY A 614 -4.64 -32.49 -12.62
C GLY A 614 -5.22 -31.44 -13.57
N ARG A 615 -6.50 -31.06 -13.42
CA ARG A 615 -7.18 -30.01 -14.22
C ARG A 615 -7.07 -28.61 -13.57
#